data_AF-A0A9E5E9X0-F1
#
_entry.id   AF-A0A9E5E9X0-F1
#
_cell.length_a   1.000
_cell.length_b   1.000
_cell.length_c   1.000
_cell.angle_alpha   90.00
_cell.angle_beta   90.00
_cell.angle_gamma   90.00
#
_symmetry.space_group_name_H-M   'P 1'
#
loop_
_entity.id
_entity.type
_entity.pdbx_description
1 polymer ?
#
loop_
_entity_poly.entity_id
_entity_poly.type
_entity_poly.pdbx_seq_one_letter_code
_entity_poly.pdbx_strand_id
1 'polypeptide(L)'
;SAIAAIRTLKEELEGLRIVVERETDLEKAAEIRYGRIPELERRISAATAHLDDLQASKRMLKEEVDAEDIAEVVSKWTGVPVSRLMEGEMQKLVHLEDLLHQRVIGQESAVEAVANAVRRSRAGLSDPDRPIGSFMFLGPTGVGKTELARALAEFLFDDERAMVRIDMAEYMEKFSVSRLIGAPPGYVGYDEGGQLTEAVRRRPYSVVLLDEIEKAHPEVFNVLLQVLDDGRLTDGQGRTVDFSNVVLIMTSNLPVDPVEYFRPEFVNRIDEIVRFRELSRDDLGAIVDIQLAHLITRMADRRITLEVSTEAKQLLADKGYDPDFGARPLKRVIQREIADRAAVLILEGKAGEDSTVHVAAHDGDLIVSV
;
A
#
# COMPACT_ATOMS: atom_id res chain seq x y z
N SER A 1 17.27 41.41 11.94
CA SER A 1 18.08 40.28 12.46
C SER A 1 18.94 39.73 11.33
N ALA A 2 20.02 39.00 11.62
CA ALA A 2 20.82 38.33 10.59
C ALA A 2 19.96 37.42 9.68
N ILE A 3 18.97 36.75 10.27
CA ILE A 3 17.95 35.95 9.58
C ILE A 3 17.12 36.79 8.58
N ALA A 4 16.63 37.97 9.00
CA ALA A 4 15.88 38.85 8.10
C ALA A 4 16.73 39.33 6.91
N ALA A 5 18.03 39.57 7.13
CA ALA A 5 18.94 39.97 6.06
C ALA A 5 19.17 38.83 5.04
N ILE A 6 19.33 37.58 5.50
CA ILE A 6 19.44 36.40 4.62
C ILE A 6 18.16 36.21 3.81
N ARG A 7 16.99 36.34 4.44
CA ARG A 7 15.69 36.25 3.76
C ARG A 7 15.56 37.29 2.65
N THR A 8 15.90 38.55 2.91
CA THR A 8 15.86 39.61 1.90
C THR A 8 16.82 39.34 0.74
N LEU A 9 18.01 38.79 1.01
CA LEU A 9 18.95 38.40 -0.06
C LEU A 9 18.43 37.23 -0.91
N LYS A 10 17.77 36.24 -0.30
CA LYS A 10 17.13 35.13 -1.01
C LYS A 10 15.97 35.63 -1.89
N GLU A 11 15.13 36.52 -1.37
CA GLU A 11 14.04 37.16 -2.11
C GLU A 11 14.58 37.98 -3.31
N GLU A 12 15.68 38.71 -3.13
CA GLU A 12 16.35 39.46 -4.21
C GLU A 12 16.95 38.53 -5.28
N LEU A 13 17.55 37.41 -4.88
CA LEU A 13 18.07 36.38 -5.78
C LEU A 13 16.97 35.76 -6.64
N GLU A 14 15.84 35.40 -6.02
CA GLU A 14 14.66 34.87 -6.71
C GLU A 14 14.09 35.89 -7.70
N GLY A 15 14.01 37.16 -7.30
CA GLY A 15 13.62 38.27 -8.16
C GLY A 15 14.51 38.40 -9.40
N LEU A 16 15.83 38.33 -9.24
CA LEU A 16 16.76 38.41 -10.37
C LEU A 16 16.70 37.18 -11.29
N ARG A 17 16.44 35.97 -10.76
CA ARG A 17 16.25 34.77 -11.58
C ARG A 17 15.02 34.90 -12.48
N ILE A 18 13.91 35.42 -11.95
CA ILE A 18 12.69 35.70 -12.73
C ILE A 18 12.94 36.77 -13.79
N VAL A 19 13.70 37.83 -13.46
CA VAL A 19 14.06 38.89 -14.41
C VAL A 19 14.91 38.32 -15.55
N VAL A 20 15.90 37.48 -15.26
CA VAL A 20 16.76 36.84 -16.28
C VAL A 20 15.98 35.93 -17.23
N GLU A 21 14.95 35.23 -16.74
CA GLU A 21 14.10 34.38 -17.58
C GLU A 21 13.19 35.18 -18.52
N ARG A 22 12.87 36.43 -18.17
CA ARG A 22 11.95 37.29 -18.93
C ARG A 22 12.65 38.38 -19.74
N GLU A 23 13.95 38.57 -19.55
CA GLU A 23 14.72 39.63 -20.21
C GLU A 23 15.08 39.24 -21.64
N THR A 24 14.74 40.09 -22.60
CA THR A 24 14.96 39.87 -24.04
C THR A 24 16.30 40.41 -24.52
N ASP A 25 16.94 41.28 -23.74
CA ASP A 25 18.28 41.80 -23.99
C ASP A 25 19.35 40.83 -23.47
N LEU A 26 20.11 40.22 -24.41
CA LEU A 26 21.10 39.20 -24.11
C LEU A 26 22.32 39.73 -23.33
N GLU A 27 22.71 41.00 -23.51
CA GLU A 27 23.82 41.59 -22.76
C GLU A 27 23.43 41.78 -21.30
N LYS A 28 22.22 42.31 -21.06
CA LYS A 28 21.70 42.55 -19.72
C LYS A 28 21.37 41.25 -18.98
N ALA A 29 20.86 40.24 -19.69
CA ALA A 29 20.67 38.90 -19.12
C ALA A 29 22.00 38.25 -18.72
N ALA A 30 23.07 38.43 -19.52
CA ALA A 30 24.40 37.94 -19.20
C ALA A 30 25.02 38.66 -17.98
N GLU A 31 24.87 39.98 -17.88
CA GLU A 31 25.33 40.77 -16.73
C GLU A 31 24.69 40.29 -15.42
N ILE A 32 23.37 40.05 -15.42
CA ILE A 32 22.68 39.57 -14.23
C ILE A 32 23.06 38.11 -13.93
N ARG A 33 23.11 37.25 -14.95
CA ARG A 33 23.35 35.81 -14.80
C ARG A 33 24.78 35.49 -14.36
N TYR A 34 25.78 36.20 -14.87
CA TYR A 34 27.19 35.91 -14.59
C TYR A 34 27.86 36.92 -13.64
N GLY A 35 27.21 38.05 -13.35
CA GLY A 35 27.69 39.04 -12.39
C GLY A 35 26.88 39.01 -11.09
N ARG A 36 25.66 39.54 -11.14
CA ARG A 36 24.85 39.84 -9.94
C ARG A 36 24.35 38.60 -9.20
N ILE A 37 23.91 37.56 -9.91
CA ILE A 37 23.45 36.30 -9.30
C ILE A 37 24.59 35.61 -8.52
N PRO A 38 25.77 35.35 -9.11
CA PRO A 38 26.90 34.77 -8.38
C PRO A 38 27.41 35.63 -7.21
N GLU A 39 27.23 36.94 -7.27
CA GLU A 39 27.56 37.84 -6.15
C GLU A 39 26.56 37.67 -4.99
N LEU A 40 25.26 37.65 -5.28
CA LEU A 40 24.22 37.41 -4.29
C LEU A 40 24.33 36.02 -3.65
N GLU A 41 24.61 34.99 -4.44
CA GLU A 41 24.84 33.63 -3.94
C GLU A 41 26.04 33.57 -2.98
N ARG A 42 27.14 34.25 -3.30
CA ARG A 42 28.30 34.40 -2.40
C ARG A 42 27.93 35.13 -1.11
N ARG A 43 27.15 36.20 -1.20
CA ARG A 43 26.70 36.98 -0.03
C ARG A 43 25.76 36.19 0.87
N ILE A 44 24.83 35.42 0.29
CA ILE A 44 23.96 34.52 1.03
C ILE A 44 24.79 33.46 1.73
N SER A 45 25.70 32.79 1.01
CA SER A 45 26.56 31.75 1.58
C SER A 45 27.41 32.28 2.76
N ALA A 46 28.02 33.46 2.62
CA ALA A 46 28.79 34.08 3.69
C ALA A 46 27.92 34.47 4.89
N ALA A 47 26.71 34.99 4.66
CA ALA A 47 25.78 35.37 5.71
C ALA A 47 25.23 34.14 6.47
N THR A 48 24.93 33.05 5.75
CA THR A 48 24.51 31.77 6.35
C THR A 48 25.64 31.17 7.18
N ALA A 49 26.87 31.08 6.64
CA ALA A 49 28.01 30.56 7.39
C ALA A 49 28.31 31.37 8.68
N HIS A 50 28.14 32.70 8.62
CA HIS A 50 28.28 33.55 9.79
C HIS A 50 27.14 33.35 10.81
N LEU A 51 25.91 33.09 10.33
CA LEU A 51 24.77 32.77 11.19
C LEU A 51 24.98 31.41 11.88
N ASP A 52 25.47 30.40 11.16
CA ASP A 52 25.75 29.06 11.69
C ASP A 52 26.80 29.10 12.82
N ASP A 53 27.87 29.89 12.65
CA ASP A 53 28.90 30.11 13.68
C ASP A 53 28.33 30.83 14.92
N LEU A 54 27.46 31.82 14.71
CA LEU A 54 26.75 32.51 15.80
C LEU A 54 25.72 31.61 16.50
N GLN A 55 25.04 30.71 15.78
CA GLN A 55 24.08 29.75 16.32
C GLN A 55 24.75 28.58 17.06
N ALA A 56 25.97 28.20 16.69
CA ALA A 56 26.77 27.20 17.40
C ALA A 56 27.08 27.63 18.86
N SER A 57 27.21 28.95 19.11
CA SER A 57 27.50 29.50 20.45
C SER A 57 26.26 29.93 21.25
N LYS A 58 25.14 30.21 20.58
CA LYS A 58 23.84 30.52 21.21
C LYS A 58 22.72 29.77 20.47
N ARG A 59 22.30 28.63 21.02
CA ARG A 59 21.09 27.90 20.63
C ARG A 59 19.85 28.77 20.83
N MET A 60 19.49 29.59 19.86
CA MET A 60 18.14 30.11 19.72
C MET A 60 17.73 30.14 18.25
N LEU A 61 16.64 29.39 17.99
CA LEU A 61 15.83 29.29 16.78
C LEU A 61 16.44 28.46 15.65
N LYS A 62 15.93 27.24 15.51
CA LYS A 62 16.12 26.33 14.36
C LYS A 62 15.17 26.78 13.25
N GLU A 63 15.68 26.96 12.02
CA GLU A 63 14.88 27.45 10.88
C GLU A 63 14.28 26.31 10.06
N GLU A 64 14.80 25.08 10.19
CA GLU A 64 14.26 23.89 9.54
C GLU A 64 13.40 23.08 10.50
N VAL A 65 12.16 22.82 10.06
CA VAL A 65 11.23 21.90 10.72
C VAL A 65 11.72 20.48 10.44
N ASP A 66 12.04 19.74 11.48
CA ASP A 66 12.41 18.33 11.34
C ASP A 66 11.28 17.39 11.79
N ALA A 67 11.57 16.08 11.74
CA ALA A 67 10.63 15.05 12.17
C ALA A 67 10.26 15.18 13.66
N GLU A 68 11.16 15.69 14.51
CA GLU A 68 10.90 15.89 15.94
C GLU A 68 9.89 17.04 16.15
N ASP A 69 10.05 18.14 15.41
CA ASP A 69 9.13 19.29 15.44
C ASP A 69 7.71 18.88 14.99
N ILE A 70 7.59 18.09 13.92
CA ILE A 70 6.29 17.58 13.46
C ILE A 70 5.68 16.61 14.47
N ALA A 71 6.47 15.69 15.00
CA ALA A 71 6.00 14.73 15.97
C ALA A 71 5.49 15.42 17.26
N GLU A 72 6.13 16.51 17.70
CA GLU A 72 5.68 17.29 18.85
C GLU A 72 4.32 17.97 18.61
N VAL A 73 4.06 18.45 17.39
CA VAL A 73 2.76 19.01 17.01
C VAL A 73 1.67 17.92 16.96
N VAL A 74 1.96 16.78 16.33
CA VAL A 74 1.04 15.63 16.27
C VAL A 74 0.74 15.09 17.67
N SER A 75 1.76 15.03 18.53
CA SER A 75 1.62 14.65 19.95
C SER A 75 0.71 15.61 20.72
N LYS A 76 0.84 16.93 20.50
CA LYS A 76 -0.05 17.94 21.10
C LYS A 76 -1.50 17.81 20.64
N TRP A 77 -1.74 17.43 19.38
CA TRP A 77 -3.09 17.23 18.85
C TRP A 77 -3.74 15.93 19.33
N THR A 78 -2.97 14.85 19.40
CA THR A 78 -3.46 13.51 19.75
C THR A 78 -3.42 13.22 21.25
N GLY A 79 -2.63 13.97 22.02
CA GLY A 79 -2.38 13.72 23.44
C GLY A 79 -1.45 12.55 23.73
N VAL A 80 -0.86 11.91 22.70
CA VAL A 80 0.03 10.75 22.85
C VAL A 80 1.49 11.21 22.76
N PRO A 81 2.36 10.93 23.75
CA PRO A 81 3.79 11.28 23.68
C PRO A 81 4.48 10.69 22.44
N VAL A 82 5.36 11.45 21.79
CA VAL A 82 6.11 11.01 20.59
C VAL A 82 6.83 9.67 20.78
N SER A 83 7.49 9.50 21.93
CA SER A 83 8.16 8.24 22.27
C SER A 83 7.19 7.07 22.35
N ARG A 84 5.97 7.27 22.83
CA ARG A 84 4.93 6.23 22.88
C ARG A 84 4.29 5.93 21.53
N LEU A 85 4.23 6.92 20.63
CA LEU A 85 3.79 6.70 19.25
C LEU A 85 4.78 5.77 18.53
N MET A 86 6.08 6.05 18.63
CA MET A 86 7.12 5.23 18.01
C MET A 86 7.31 3.86 18.67
N GLU A 87 7.32 3.79 20.01
CA GLU A 87 7.42 2.51 20.73
C GLU A 87 6.24 1.58 20.41
N GLY A 88 5.03 2.13 20.27
CA GLY A 88 3.85 1.36 19.91
C GLY A 88 3.92 0.76 18.51
N GLU A 89 4.40 1.52 17.52
CA GLU A 89 4.59 1.03 16.14
C GLU A 89 5.64 -0.08 16.07
N MET A 90 6.78 0.10 16.74
CA MET A 90 7.84 -0.91 16.81
C MET A 90 7.36 -2.20 17.49
N GLN A 91 6.60 -2.09 18.57
CA GLN A 91 6.04 -3.26 19.25
C GLN A 91 5.02 -4.00 18.39
N LYS A 92 4.20 -3.28 17.61
CA LYS A 92 3.30 -3.90 16.63
C LYS A 92 4.07 -4.69 15.56
N LEU A 93 5.20 -4.17 15.08
CA LEU A 93 6.03 -4.82 14.06
C LEU A 93 6.70 -6.11 14.54
N VAL A 94 6.95 -6.25 15.85
CA VAL A 94 7.47 -7.49 16.45
C VAL A 94 6.45 -8.64 16.32
N HIS A 95 5.16 -8.33 16.32
CA HIS A 95 4.05 -9.29 16.23
C HIS A 95 3.35 -9.27 14.86
N LEU A 96 4.04 -8.79 13.83
CA LEU A 96 3.45 -8.61 12.51
C LEU A 96 2.91 -9.92 11.94
N GLU A 97 3.66 -11.02 12.06
CA GLU A 97 3.24 -12.33 11.57
C GLU A 97 1.95 -12.80 12.26
N ASP A 98 1.88 -12.69 13.59
CA ASP A 98 0.71 -13.09 14.37
C ASP A 98 -0.53 -12.33 13.91
N LEU A 99 -0.39 -11.03 13.63
CA LEU A 99 -1.48 -10.18 13.17
C LEU A 99 -1.91 -10.51 11.74
N LEU A 100 -0.96 -10.77 10.84
CA LEU A 100 -1.25 -11.18 9.47
C LEU A 100 -1.92 -12.57 9.44
N HIS A 101 -1.50 -13.50 10.32
CA HIS A 101 -2.05 -14.84 10.43
C HIS A 101 -3.49 -14.90 10.93
N GLN A 102 -4.01 -13.84 11.56
CA GLN A 102 -5.43 -13.74 11.89
C GLN A 102 -6.32 -13.70 10.64
N ARG A 103 -5.77 -13.26 9.50
CA ARG A 103 -6.49 -13.14 8.21
C ARG A 103 -5.97 -14.11 7.16
N VAL A 104 -4.66 -14.36 7.13
CA VAL A 104 -3.99 -15.17 6.11
C VAL A 104 -3.64 -16.54 6.66
N ILE A 105 -4.38 -17.55 6.20
CA ILE A 105 -4.25 -18.94 6.65
C ILE A 105 -3.38 -19.75 5.70
N GLY A 106 -2.46 -20.52 6.27
CA GLY A 106 -1.69 -21.53 5.55
C GLY A 106 -0.60 -20.97 4.64
N GLN A 107 -0.15 -19.75 4.87
CA GLN A 107 0.88 -19.10 4.04
C GLN A 107 2.02 -18.58 4.91
N GLU A 108 2.55 -19.44 5.79
CA GLU A 108 3.56 -19.12 6.81
C GLU A 108 4.82 -18.51 6.20
N SER A 109 5.39 -19.16 5.18
CA SER A 109 6.58 -18.65 4.48
C SER A 109 6.34 -17.31 3.80
N ALA A 110 5.11 -17.07 3.31
CA ALA A 110 4.77 -15.82 2.64
C ALA A 110 4.63 -14.67 3.63
N VAL A 111 3.95 -14.92 4.76
CA VAL A 111 3.80 -13.96 5.85
C VAL A 111 5.17 -13.61 6.44
N GLU A 112 6.03 -14.60 6.69
CA GLU A 112 7.38 -14.39 7.23
C GLU A 112 8.25 -13.54 6.28
N ALA A 113 8.25 -13.84 4.99
CA ALA A 113 9.04 -13.08 4.00
C ALA A 113 8.61 -11.60 3.95
N VAL A 114 7.30 -11.35 3.89
CA VAL A 114 6.75 -9.98 3.89
C VAL A 114 7.05 -9.26 5.20
N ALA A 115 6.84 -9.91 6.35
CA ALA A 115 7.10 -9.31 7.65
C ALA A 115 8.57 -8.93 7.83
N ASN A 116 9.48 -9.79 7.40
CA ASN A 116 10.92 -9.53 7.45
C ASN A 116 11.32 -8.33 6.59
N ALA A 117 10.84 -8.24 5.35
CA ALA A 117 11.14 -7.11 4.47
C ALA A 117 10.61 -5.78 5.03
N VAL A 118 9.37 -5.76 5.54
CA VAL A 118 8.77 -4.58 6.16
C VAL A 118 9.54 -4.15 7.41
N ARG A 119 9.96 -5.10 8.26
CA ARG A 119 10.80 -4.81 9.43
C ARG A 119 12.15 -4.21 9.04
N ARG A 120 12.81 -4.72 7.99
CA ARG A 120 14.07 -4.15 7.50
C ARG A 120 13.91 -2.68 7.09
N SER A 121 12.85 -2.36 6.36
CA SER A 121 12.55 -0.98 5.95
C SER A 121 12.27 -0.08 7.16
N ARG A 122 11.37 -0.50 8.07
CA ARG A 122 11.01 0.28 9.25
C ARG A 122 12.15 0.44 10.26
N ALA A 123 13.09 -0.49 10.30
CA ALA A 123 14.31 -0.37 11.10
C ALA A 123 15.39 0.52 10.46
N GLY A 124 15.13 1.10 9.28
CA GLY A 124 16.09 1.93 8.55
C GLY A 124 17.27 1.14 7.98
N LEU A 125 17.10 -0.17 7.77
CA LEU A 125 18.13 -1.06 7.20
C LEU A 125 18.00 -1.21 5.68
N SER A 126 16.92 -0.72 5.09
CA SER A 126 16.71 -0.66 3.64
C SER A 126 17.06 0.72 3.09
N ASP A 127 17.21 0.82 1.77
CA ASP A 127 17.40 2.08 1.06
C ASP A 127 16.17 3.01 1.25
N PRO A 128 16.34 4.24 1.77
CA PRO A 128 15.23 5.17 1.99
C PRO A 128 14.64 5.74 0.69
N ASP A 129 15.37 5.68 -0.43
CA ASP A 129 14.89 6.14 -1.72
C ASP A 129 14.10 5.05 -2.46
N ARG A 130 13.88 3.87 -1.87
CA ARG A 130 13.08 2.78 -2.45
C ARG A 130 11.74 2.60 -1.71
N PRO A 131 10.74 1.92 -2.31
CA PRO A 131 9.50 1.58 -1.61
C PRO A 131 9.76 0.79 -0.32
N ILE A 132 8.83 0.83 0.64
CA ILE A 132 8.91 0.10 1.92
C ILE A 132 9.22 -1.39 1.70
N GLY A 133 8.66 -1.96 0.63
CA GLY A 133 9.04 -3.28 0.14
C GLY A 133 8.43 -3.54 -1.22
N SER A 134 9.13 -4.35 -2.01
CA SER A 134 8.69 -4.80 -3.32
C SER A 134 8.61 -6.33 -3.37
N PHE A 135 7.43 -6.84 -3.73
CA PHE A 135 7.11 -8.26 -3.64
C PHE A 135 6.53 -8.81 -4.94
N MET A 136 6.95 -10.02 -5.31
CA MET A 136 6.30 -10.81 -6.36
C MET A 136 5.63 -12.04 -5.76
N PHE A 137 4.30 -12.04 -5.70
CA PHE A 137 3.48 -13.12 -5.16
C PHE A 137 3.14 -14.15 -6.24
N LEU A 138 3.75 -15.32 -6.15
CA LEU A 138 3.56 -16.45 -7.07
C LEU A 138 2.63 -17.51 -6.47
N GLY A 139 1.84 -18.17 -7.29
CA GLY A 139 1.00 -19.30 -6.85
C GLY A 139 -0.35 -19.38 -7.56
N PRO A 140 -1.25 -20.29 -7.16
CA PRO A 140 -2.60 -20.38 -7.74
C PRO A 140 -3.49 -19.19 -7.37
N THR A 141 -4.67 -19.10 -8.01
CA THR A 141 -5.66 -18.09 -7.61
C THR A 141 -6.40 -18.50 -6.34
N GLY A 142 -6.85 -17.53 -5.55
CA GLY A 142 -7.70 -17.81 -4.38
C GLY A 142 -6.99 -18.42 -3.17
N VAL A 143 -5.65 -18.43 -3.14
CA VAL A 143 -4.83 -18.95 -2.02
C VAL A 143 -4.46 -17.89 -0.96
N GLY A 144 -4.81 -16.62 -1.18
CA GLY A 144 -4.61 -15.55 -0.18
C GLY A 144 -3.67 -14.41 -0.57
N LYS A 145 -3.15 -14.35 -1.81
CA LYS A 145 -2.27 -13.26 -2.29
C LYS A 145 -2.84 -11.85 -2.04
N THR A 146 -4.07 -11.61 -2.51
CA THR A 146 -4.76 -10.33 -2.31
C THR A 146 -5.15 -10.11 -0.85
N GLU A 147 -5.39 -11.18 -0.09
CA GLU A 147 -5.75 -11.08 1.33
C GLU A 147 -4.53 -10.62 2.16
N LEU A 148 -3.33 -11.14 1.86
CA LEU A 148 -2.09 -10.67 2.47
C LEU A 148 -1.84 -9.20 2.16
N ALA A 149 -2.07 -8.75 0.93
CA ALA A 149 -1.96 -7.34 0.56
C ALA A 149 -2.93 -6.44 1.35
N ARG A 150 -4.18 -6.88 1.55
CA ARG A 150 -5.19 -6.15 2.34
C ARG A 150 -4.85 -6.12 3.83
N ALA A 151 -4.45 -7.27 4.40
CA ALA A 151 -4.02 -7.36 5.78
C ALA A 151 -2.81 -6.47 6.05
N LEU A 152 -1.89 -6.37 5.09
CA LEU A 152 -0.75 -5.48 5.17
C LEU A 152 -1.15 -3.99 5.09
N ALA A 153 -2.10 -3.63 4.22
CA ALA A 153 -2.62 -2.27 4.13
C ALA A 153 -3.32 -1.84 5.44
N GLU A 154 -4.14 -2.72 6.01
CA GLU A 154 -4.77 -2.50 7.31
C GLU A 154 -3.72 -2.35 8.41
N PHE A 155 -2.71 -3.23 8.46
CA PHE A 155 -1.69 -3.17 9.51
C PHE A 155 -0.82 -1.90 9.42
N LEU A 156 -0.32 -1.56 8.22
CA LEU A 156 0.64 -0.47 8.05
C LEU A 156 0.00 0.92 8.01
N PHE A 157 -1.25 1.00 7.55
CA PHE A 157 -1.91 2.27 7.25
C PHE A 157 -3.26 2.42 7.96
N ASP A 158 -3.57 1.51 8.89
CA ASP A 158 -4.82 1.46 9.67
C ASP A 158 -6.09 1.50 8.80
N ASP A 159 -6.00 1.09 7.52
CA ASP A 159 -7.11 1.09 6.56
C ASP A 159 -6.88 0.08 5.43
N GLU A 160 -7.73 -0.95 5.33
CA GLU A 160 -7.70 -1.91 4.22
C GLU A 160 -7.94 -1.28 2.84
N ARG A 161 -8.55 -0.09 2.80
CA ARG A 161 -8.76 0.72 1.58
C ARG A 161 -7.55 1.58 1.24
N ALA A 162 -6.49 1.57 2.06
CA ALA A 162 -5.18 2.06 1.69
C ALA A 162 -4.47 1.11 0.70
N MET A 163 -5.24 0.50 -0.21
CA MET A 163 -4.75 -0.39 -1.23
C MET A 163 -5.23 0.09 -2.61
N VAL A 164 -4.28 0.38 -3.49
CA VAL A 164 -4.51 0.71 -4.89
C VAL A 164 -4.37 -0.57 -5.69
N ARG A 165 -5.49 -1.13 -6.16
CA ARG A 165 -5.46 -2.34 -6.99
C ARG A 165 -5.58 -1.99 -8.46
N ILE A 166 -4.67 -2.50 -9.28
CA ILE A 166 -4.66 -2.31 -10.73
C ILE A 166 -4.54 -3.69 -11.40
N ASP A 167 -5.47 -3.99 -12.30
CA ASP A 167 -5.49 -5.24 -13.06
C ASP A 167 -4.64 -5.08 -14.33
N MET A 168 -3.56 -5.86 -14.45
CA MET A 168 -2.63 -5.75 -15.58
C MET A 168 -3.20 -6.32 -16.89
N ALA A 169 -4.32 -7.05 -16.85
CA ALA A 169 -5.04 -7.42 -18.06
C ALA A 169 -5.60 -6.18 -18.80
N GLU A 170 -5.88 -5.07 -18.09
CA GLU A 170 -6.27 -3.80 -18.72
C GLU A 170 -5.10 -3.06 -19.38
N TYR A 171 -3.86 -3.54 -19.14
CA TYR A 171 -2.60 -2.92 -19.53
C TYR A 171 -1.76 -3.74 -20.52
N MET A 172 -2.41 -4.65 -21.26
CA MET A 172 -1.77 -5.54 -22.25
C MET A 172 -1.25 -4.79 -23.49
N GLU A 173 -1.87 -3.66 -23.83
CA GLU A 173 -1.61 -2.93 -25.07
C GLU A 173 -0.72 -1.71 -24.85
N LYS A 174 0.16 -1.36 -25.80
CA LYS A 174 1.08 -0.23 -25.63
C LYS A 174 0.40 1.10 -25.29
N PHE A 175 -0.74 1.40 -25.90
CA PHE A 175 -1.48 2.65 -25.66
C PHE A 175 -2.17 2.70 -24.29
N SER A 176 -2.36 1.55 -23.65
CA SER A 176 -2.98 1.49 -22.31
C SER A 176 -2.00 1.92 -21.22
N VAL A 177 -0.69 1.77 -21.44
CA VAL A 177 0.38 2.13 -20.49
C VAL A 177 0.35 3.62 -20.15
N SER A 178 0.01 4.50 -21.10
CA SER A 178 -0.14 5.93 -20.82
C SER A 178 -1.30 6.22 -19.86
N ARG A 179 -2.31 5.37 -19.75
CA ARG A 179 -3.38 5.51 -18.73
C ARG A 179 -2.87 5.18 -17.32
N LEU A 180 -1.80 4.37 -17.20
CA LEU A 180 -1.22 4.02 -15.91
C LEU A 180 -0.48 5.21 -15.30
N ILE A 181 0.32 5.90 -16.12
CA ILE A 181 1.22 6.98 -15.68
C ILE A 181 0.70 8.38 -15.97
N GLY A 182 -0.16 8.53 -16.98
CA GLY A 182 -0.67 9.80 -17.50
C GLY A 182 -0.17 10.04 -18.93
N ALA A 183 -1.05 10.52 -19.80
CA ALA A 183 -0.69 10.83 -21.18
C ALA A 183 0.08 12.17 -21.27
N PRO A 184 1.02 12.31 -22.22
CA PRO A 184 1.69 13.58 -22.47
C PRO A 184 0.77 14.60 -23.18
N PRO A 185 1.11 15.90 -23.18
CA PRO A 185 0.32 16.93 -23.84
C PRO A 185 -0.01 16.59 -25.30
N GLY A 186 -1.28 16.68 -25.67
CA GLY A 186 -1.77 16.42 -27.03
C GLY A 186 -2.27 14.98 -27.29
N TYR A 187 -2.28 14.11 -26.29
CA TYR A 187 -2.85 12.76 -26.36
C TYR A 187 -4.17 12.65 -25.59
N VAL A 188 -5.04 11.71 -26.00
CA VAL A 188 -6.29 11.41 -25.29
C VAL A 188 -5.97 10.94 -23.86
N GLY A 189 -6.65 11.50 -22.86
CA GLY A 189 -6.41 11.22 -21.44
C GLY A 189 -5.37 12.13 -20.77
N TYR A 190 -4.92 13.20 -21.44
CA TYR A 190 -3.97 14.17 -20.87
C TYR A 190 -4.46 14.81 -19.56
N ASP A 191 -5.74 15.17 -19.48
CA ASP A 191 -6.34 15.84 -18.31
C ASP A 191 -6.76 14.85 -17.20
N GLU A 192 -6.78 13.54 -17.48
CA GLU A 192 -7.25 12.51 -16.53
C GLU A 192 -6.16 12.08 -15.53
N GLY A 193 -4.89 12.36 -15.84
CA GLY A 193 -3.74 11.87 -15.07
C GLY A 193 -3.55 10.35 -15.22
N GLY A 194 -2.52 9.80 -14.57
CA GLY A 194 -2.30 8.36 -14.55
C GLY A 194 -3.04 7.68 -13.41
N GLN A 195 -3.62 6.50 -13.64
CA GLN A 195 -4.28 5.74 -12.59
C GLN A 195 -3.35 5.45 -11.41
N LEU A 196 -2.09 5.07 -11.67
CA LEU A 196 -1.11 4.77 -10.63
C LEU A 196 -0.56 6.05 -10.00
N THR A 197 -0.13 7.00 -10.84
CA THR A 197 0.52 8.24 -10.38
C THR A 197 -0.44 9.11 -9.57
N GLU A 198 -1.71 9.27 -9.99
CA GLU A 198 -2.69 10.04 -9.23
C GLU A 198 -3.17 9.31 -7.98
N ALA A 199 -3.29 7.97 -8.00
CA ALA A 199 -3.68 7.22 -6.81
C ALA A 199 -2.63 7.34 -5.70
N VAL A 200 -1.34 7.17 -6.02
CA VAL A 200 -0.23 7.30 -5.06
C VAL A 200 -0.04 8.76 -4.66
N ARG A 201 -0.14 9.71 -5.58
CA ARG A 201 -0.09 11.14 -5.24
C ARG A 201 -1.17 11.56 -4.24
N ARG A 202 -2.40 11.03 -4.38
CA ARG A 202 -3.51 11.31 -3.44
C ARG A 202 -3.36 10.55 -2.13
N ARG A 203 -2.74 9.37 -2.16
CA ARG A 203 -2.55 8.50 -1.00
C ARG A 203 -1.13 7.89 -0.99
N PRO A 204 -0.11 8.66 -0.55
CA PRO A 204 1.29 8.22 -0.59
C PRO A 204 1.58 7.00 0.30
N TYR A 205 0.82 6.88 1.38
CA TYR A 205 0.84 5.73 2.29
C TYR A 205 -0.18 4.69 1.82
N SER A 206 0.26 3.76 0.99
CA SER A 206 -0.63 2.74 0.44
C SER A 206 0.11 1.48 0.00
N VAL A 207 -0.64 0.38 -0.11
CA VAL A 207 -0.22 -0.83 -0.79
C VAL A 207 -0.64 -0.72 -2.25
N VAL A 208 0.30 -0.77 -3.19
CA VAL A 208 -0.01 -0.87 -4.62
C VAL A 208 0.02 -2.34 -5.02
N LEU A 209 -1.14 -2.86 -5.45
CA LEU A 209 -1.30 -4.24 -5.88
C LEU A 209 -1.51 -4.30 -7.41
N LEU A 210 -0.51 -4.81 -8.12
CA LEU A 210 -0.55 -5.07 -9.56
C LEU A 210 -0.94 -6.55 -9.76
N ASP A 211 -2.19 -6.79 -10.14
CA ASP A 211 -2.73 -8.14 -10.29
C ASP A 211 -2.40 -8.70 -11.70
N GLU A 212 -2.04 -9.98 -11.79
CA GLU A 212 -1.70 -10.68 -13.05
C GLU A 212 -0.58 -10.01 -13.87
N ILE A 213 0.55 -9.69 -13.21
CA ILE A 213 1.66 -8.92 -13.81
C ILE A 213 2.23 -9.53 -15.09
N GLU A 214 2.10 -10.83 -15.30
CA GLU A 214 2.48 -11.52 -16.54
C GLU A 214 1.68 -11.06 -17.76
N LYS A 215 0.52 -10.43 -17.58
CA LYS A 215 -0.31 -9.89 -18.67
C LYS A 215 0.12 -8.49 -19.10
N ALA A 216 0.91 -7.79 -18.28
CA ALA A 216 1.28 -6.41 -18.55
C ALA A 216 2.10 -6.27 -19.84
N HIS A 217 1.89 -5.17 -20.57
CA HIS A 217 2.75 -4.82 -21.70
C HIS A 217 4.21 -4.62 -21.26
N PRO A 218 5.23 -4.99 -22.05
CA PRO A 218 6.65 -4.83 -21.70
C PRO A 218 7.08 -3.42 -21.23
N GLU A 219 6.40 -2.38 -21.70
CA GLU A 219 6.66 -0.98 -21.29
C GLU A 219 6.25 -0.69 -19.83
N VAL A 220 5.30 -1.44 -19.26
CA VAL A 220 4.93 -1.31 -17.85
C VAL A 220 6.13 -1.63 -16.97
N PHE A 221 6.94 -2.63 -17.32
CA PHE A 221 8.12 -3.00 -16.55
C PHE A 221 9.19 -1.90 -16.55
N ASN A 222 9.29 -1.08 -17.60
CA ASN A 222 10.20 0.06 -17.62
C ASN A 222 9.77 1.12 -16.59
N VAL A 223 8.46 1.36 -16.48
CA VAL A 223 7.87 2.23 -15.47
C VAL A 223 8.11 1.68 -14.06
N LEU A 224 7.92 0.38 -13.86
CA LEU A 224 8.12 -0.26 -12.56
C LEU A 224 9.60 -0.27 -12.15
N LEU A 225 10.53 -0.45 -13.07
CA LEU A 225 11.97 -0.36 -12.78
C LEU A 225 12.32 1.01 -12.19
N GLN A 226 11.75 2.10 -12.72
CA GLN A 226 11.96 3.44 -12.17
C GLN A 226 11.47 3.55 -10.71
N VAL A 227 10.30 2.98 -10.42
CA VAL A 227 9.75 2.94 -9.05
C VAL A 227 10.60 2.07 -8.13
N LEU A 228 11.09 0.94 -8.61
CA LEU A 228 11.88 -0.01 -7.82
C LEU A 228 13.28 0.50 -7.52
N ASP A 229 13.88 1.29 -8.42
CA ASP A 229 15.25 1.81 -8.27
C ASP A 229 15.29 3.14 -7.52
N ASP A 230 14.43 4.11 -7.91
CA ASP A 230 14.49 5.48 -7.42
C ASP A 230 13.32 5.86 -6.48
N GLY A 231 12.39 4.93 -6.23
CA GLY A 231 11.20 5.17 -5.41
C GLY A 231 10.34 6.33 -5.91
N ARG A 232 10.49 6.71 -7.18
CA ARG A 232 9.85 7.88 -7.77
C ARG A 232 9.40 7.56 -9.17
N LEU A 233 8.30 8.18 -9.58
CA LEU A 233 7.80 8.06 -10.94
C LEU A 233 7.44 9.42 -11.49
N THR A 234 7.93 9.75 -12.68
CA THR A 234 7.56 10.97 -13.38
C THR A 234 6.39 10.68 -14.31
N ASP A 235 5.29 11.41 -14.13
CA ASP A 235 4.10 11.27 -14.98
C ASP A 235 4.28 11.90 -16.37
N GLY A 236 3.29 11.70 -17.26
CA GLY A 236 3.31 12.28 -18.61
C GLY A 236 3.31 13.82 -18.66
N GLN A 237 3.04 14.50 -17.53
CA GLN A 237 3.08 15.96 -17.39
C GLN A 237 4.43 16.45 -16.82
N GLY A 238 5.37 15.54 -16.52
CA GLY A 238 6.67 15.87 -15.94
C GLY A 238 6.64 16.05 -14.42
N ARG A 239 5.55 15.69 -13.74
CA ARG A 239 5.44 15.78 -12.28
C ARG A 239 5.97 14.48 -11.67
N THR A 240 6.83 14.60 -10.68
CA THR A 240 7.37 13.45 -9.95
C THR A 240 6.47 13.09 -8.77
N VAL A 241 6.11 11.81 -8.67
CA VAL A 241 5.35 11.21 -7.58
C VAL A 241 6.28 10.32 -6.76
N ASP A 242 6.19 10.42 -5.44
CA ASP A 242 7.00 9.68 -4.48
C ASP A 242 6.32 8.37 -4.05
N PHE A 243 7.08 7.27 -4.08
CA PHE A 243 6.68 5.90 -3.74
C PHE A 243 7.46 5.34 -2.54
N SER A 244 8.31 6.14 -1.87
CA SER A 244 9.07 5.71 -0.68
C SER A 244 8.19 5.16 0.46
N ASN A 245 6.94 5.62 0.55
CA ASN A 245 5.95 5.17 1.56
C ASN A 245 4.98 4.09 1.05
N VAL A 246 5.24 3.53 -0.13
CA VAL A 246 4.41 2.50 -0.76
C VAL A 246 4.97 1.11 -0.47
N VAL A 247 4.07 0.13 -0.29
CA VAL A 247 4.41 -1.27 -0.47
C VAL A 247 3.96 -1.72 -1.85
N LEU A 248 4.88 -2.16 -2.70
CA LEU A 248 4.59 -2.61 -4.06
C LEU A 248 4.46 -4.13 -4.10
N ILE A 249 3.28 -4.63 -4.48
CA ILE A 249 2.98 -6.06 -4.59
C ILE A 249 2.55 -6.35 -6.02
N MET A 250 3.18 -7.34 -6.64
CA MET A 250 2.82 -7.88 -7.94
C MET A 250 2.35 -9.31 -7.76
N THR A 251 1.16 -9.66 -8.26
CA THR A 251 0.72 -11.06 -8.25
C THR A 251 0.98 -11.69 -9.61
N SER A 252 1.31 -12.97 -9.61
CA SER A 252 1.42 -13.75 -10.83
C SER A 252 1.00 -15.18 -10.61
N ASN A 253 0.31 -15.76 -11.59
CA ASN A 253 -0.07 -17.18 -11.58
C ASN A 253 0.88 -18.03 -12.43
N LEU A 254 2.08 -17.52 -12.72
CA LEU A 254 3.09 -18.26 -13.48
C LEU A 254 3.52 -19.55 -12.73
N PRO A 255 3.57 -20.70 -13.44
CA PRO A 255 4.04 -21.96 -12.85
C PRO A 255 5.57 -22.09 -12.87
N VAL A 256 6.26 -21.24 -13.63
CA VAL A 256 7.72 -21.26 -13.83
C VAL A 256 8.43 -20.29 -12.89
N ASP A 257 9.76 -20.37 -12.83
CA ASP A 257 10.55 -19.38 -12.13
C ASP A 257 10.42 -18.00 -12.81
N PRO A 258 10.23 -16.89 -12.05
CA PRO A 258 10.17 -15.56 -12.61
C PRO A 258 11.33 -15.19 -13.53
N VAL A 259 12.54 -15.71 -13.27
CA VAL A 259 13.73 -15.41 -14.10
C VAL A 259 13.61 -15.98 -15.50
N GLU A 260 12.79 -17.02 -15.71
CA GLU A 260 12.55 -17.61 -17.03
C GLU A 260 11.54 -16.79 -17.86
N TYR A 261 10.68 -16.02 -17.20
CA TYR A 261 9.60 -15.27 -17.86
C TYR A 261 9.89 -13.76 -17.95
N PHE A 262 10.38 -13.17 -16.87
CA PHE A 262 10.71 -11.76 -16.79
C PHE A 262 12.20 -11.52 -17.06
N ARG A 263 12.53 -10.29 -17.48
CA ARG A 263 13.93 -9.90 -17.65
C ARG A 263 14.66 -10.00 -16.31
N PRO A 264 15.88 -10.57 -16.24
CA PRO A 264 16.63 -10.69 -14.99
C PRO A 264 16.83 -9.35 -14.28
N GLU A 265 17.01 -8.26 -15.04
CA GLU A 265 17.08 -6.90 -14.51
C GLU A 265 15.87 -6.56 -13.63
N PHE A 266 14.65 -6.87 -14.08
CA PHE A 266 13.44 -6.61 -13.31
C PHE A 266 13.36 -7.46 -12.05
N VAL A 267 13.62 -8.77 -12.18
CA VAL A 267 13.54 -9.71 -11.06
C VAL A 267 14.55 -9.34 -9.95
N ASN A 268 15.75 -8.91 -10.33
CA ASN A 268 16.81 -8.52 -9.39
C ASN A 268 16.52 -7.22 -8.63
N ARG A 269 15.48 -6.46 -9.00
CA ARG A 269 15.04 -5.25 -8.28
C ARG A 269 13.90 -5.49 -7.31
N ILE A 270 13.37 -6.70 -7.26
CA ILE A 270 12.31 -7.10 -6.34
C ILE A 270 12.98 -7.59 -5.06
N ASP A 271 12.53 -7.10 -3.90
CA ASP A 271 13.16 -7.45 -2.64
C ASP A 271 12.89 -8.91 -2.25
N GLU A 272 11.68 -9.41 -2.49
CA GLU A 272 11.32 -10.80 -2.20
C GLU A 272 10.37 -11.40 -3.26
N ILE A 273 10.69 -12.60 -3.73
CA ILE A 273 9.80 -13.44 -4.54
C ILE A 273 9.11 -14.43 -3.60
N VAL A 274 7.82 -14.24 -3.40
CA VAL A 274 7.05 -14.95 -2.37
C VAL A 274 6.15 -15.99 -3.01
N ARG A 275 6.36 -17.27 -2.68
CA ARG A 275 5.58 -18.39 -3.21
C ARG A 275 4.45 -18.78 -2.26
N PHE A 276 3.23 -18.81 -2.78
CA PHE A 276 2.03 -19.26 -2.10
C PHE A 276 1.74 -20.70 -2.48
N ARG A 277 1.40 -21.51 -1.48
CA ARG A 277 1.02 -22.91 -1.65
C ARG A 277 -0.49 -23.05 -1.84
N GLU A 278 -0.90 -24.18 -2.39
CA GLU A 278 -2.31 -24.59 -2.38
C GLU A 278 -2.83 -24.73 -0.95
N LEU A 279 -4.13 -24.46 -0.78
CA LEU A 279 -4.81 -24.56 0.50
C LEU A 279 -5.13 -26.02 0.79
N SER A 280 -4.73 -26.50 1.97
CA SER A 280 -5.13 -27.80 2.49
C SER A 280 -6.58 -27.76 3.00
N ARG A 281 -7.14 -28.93 3.29
CA ARG A 281 -8.47 -29.02 3.91
C ARG A 281 -8.54 -28.31 5.25
N ASP A 282 -7.47 -28.38 6.04
CA ASP A 282 -7.40 -27.73 7.34
C ASP A 282 -7.35 -26.21 7.19
N ASP A 283 -6.62 -25.70 6.20
CA ASP A 283 -6.59 -24.26 5.88
C ASP A 283 -8.00 -23.77 5.51
N LEU A 284 -8.71 -24.51 4.65
CA LEU A 284 -10.08 -24.18 4.25
C LEU A 284 -11.04 -24.18 5.44
N GLY A 285 -10.89 -25.12 6.37
CA GLY A 285 -11.65 -25.16 7.62
C GLY A 285 -11.46 -23.89 8.46
N ALA A 286 -10.21 -23.46 8.65
CA ALA A 286 -9.93 -22.22 9.39
C ALA A 286 -10.43 -20.96 8.64
N ILE A 287 -10.36 -20.94 7.31
CA ILE A 287 -10.94 -19.86 6.49
C ILE A 287 -12.47 -19.82 6.67
N VAL A 288 -13.14 -20.98 6.71
CA VAL A 288 -14.59 -21.06 7.02
C VAL A 288 -14.89 -20.43 8.37
N ASP A 289 -14.10 -20.73 9.40
CA ASP A 289 -14.28 -20.14 10.73
C ASP A 289 -14.18 -18.61 10.71
N ILE A 290 -13.17 -18.06 10.02
CA ILE A 290 -13.02 -16.61 9.87
C ILE A 290 -14.22 -15.99 9.13
N GLN A 291 -14.66 -16.58 8.03
CA GLN A 291 -15.80 -16.06 7.26
C GLN A 291 -17.12 -16.15 8.05
N LEU A 292 -17.30 -17.20 8.85
CA LEU A 292 -18.46 -17.37 9.73
C LEU A 292 -18.46 -16.36 10.87
N ALA A 293 -17.30 -15.98 11.42
CA ALA A 293 -17.20 -15.02 12.51
C ALA A 293 -17.96 -13.71 12.21
N HIS A 294 -17.85 -13.19 10.98
CA HIS A 294 -18.59 -12.00 10.56
C HIS A 294 -20.11 -12.19 10.50
N LEU A 295 -20.59 -13.40 10.19
CA LEU A 295 -22.01 -13.72 10.22
C LEU A 295 -22.50 -13.90 11.66
N ILE A 296 -21.72 -14.60 12.49
CA ILE A 296 -22.00 -14.81 13.92
C ILE A 296 -22.14 -13.46 14.63
N THR A 297 -21.19 -12.55 14.45
CA THR A 297 -21.26 -11.20 15.05
C THR A 297 -22.52 -10.45 14.63
N ARG A 298 -22.87 -10.45 13.34
CA ARG A 298 -24.07 -9.76 12.84
C ARG A 298 -25.38 -10.37 13.36
N MET A 299 -25.41 -11.68 13.60
CA MET A 299 -26.57 -12.34 14.22
C MET A 299 -26.64 -12.05 15.72
N ALA A 300 -25.49 -12.04 16.40
CA ALA A 300 -25.38 -11.70 17.81
C ALA A 300 -25.82 -10.25 18.11
N ASP A 301 -25.58 -9.29 17.21
CA ASP A 301 -26.11 -7.92 17.31
C ASP A 301 -27.65 -7.88 17.36
N ARG A 302 -28.32 -8.94 16.89
CA ARG A 302 -29.78 -9.14 16.96
C ARG A 302 -30.19 -10.11 18.06
N ARG A 303 -29.27 -10.46 18.97
CA ARG A 303 -29.44 -11.49 20.01
C ARG A 303 -29.79 -12.87 19.47
N ILE A 304 -29.29 -13.21 18.29
CA ILE A 304 -29.46 -14.54 17.70
C ILE A 304 -28.11 -15.24 17.71
N THR A 305 -28.03 -16.37 18.40
CA THR A 305 -26.81 -17.20 18.40
C THR A 305 -26.79 -18.04 17.12
N LEU A 306 -25.63 -18.15 16.46
CA LEU A 306 -25.45 -19.05 15.33
C LEU A 306 -24.45 -20.14 15.72
N GLU A 307 -24.90 -21.39 15.74
CA GLU A 307 -24.07 -22.56 16.02
C GLU A 307 -23.90 -23.39 14.75
N VAL A 308 -22.67 -23.60 14.31
CA VAL A 308 -22.34 -24.37 13.11
C VAL A 308 -21.57 -25.61 13.52
N SER A 309 -22.10 -26.80 13.22
CA SER A 309 -21.46 -28.07 13.56
C SER A 309 -20.15 -28.26 12.80
N THR A 310 -19.24 -29.08 13.33
CA THR A 310 -17.96 -29.39 12.69
C THR A 310 -18.14 -29.98 11.29
N GLU A 311 -19.13 -30.87 11.13
CA GLU A 311 -19.47 -31.49 9.86
C GLU A 311 -20.02 -30.47 8.85
N ALA A 312 -20.82 -29.49 9.33
CA ALA A 312 -21.30 -28.40 8.50
C ALA A 312 -20.16 -27.51 8.01
N LYS A 313 -19.18 -27.21 8.88
CA LYS A 313 -17.97 -26.44 8.50
C LYS A 313 -17.13 -27.18 7.44
N GLN A 314 -16.94 -28.48 7.60
CA GLN A 314 -16.25 -29.31 6.61
C GLN A 314 -16.99 -29.33 5.27
N LEU A 315 -18.32 -29.48 5.29
CA LEU A 315 -19.14 -29.45 4.09
C LEU A 315 -19.12 -28.08 3.40
N LEU A 316 -19.05 -26.98 4.15
CA LEU A 316 -18.85 -25.64 3.60
C LEU A 316 -17.48 -25.50 2.92
N ALA A 317 -16.42 -26.01 3.56
CA ALA A 317 -15.07 -26.00 2.99
C ALA A 317 -15.03 -26.79 1.67
N ASP A 318 -15.61 -27.99 1.64
CA ASP A 318 -15.69 -28.83 0.44
C ASP A 318 -16.53 -28.17 -0.66
N LYS A 319 -17.68 -27.55 -0.33
CA LYS A 319 -18.53 -26.85 -1.31
C LYS A 319 -17.97 -25.49 -1.77
N GLY A 320 -17.12 -24.86 -0.96
CA GLY A 320 -16.58 -23.53 -1.20
C GLY A 320 -15.17 -23.51 -1.80
N TYR A 321 -14.53 -24.68 -1.92
CA TYR A 321 -13.29 -24.86 -2.64
C TYR A 321 -13.54 -25.15 -4.11
N ASP A 322 -12.79 -24.47 -4.97
CA ASP A 322 -12.78 -24.71 -6.41
C ASP A 322 -11.31 -24.87 -6.86
N PRO A 323 -10.96 -25.91 -7.64
CA PRO A 323 -9.57 -26.10 -8.09
C PRO A 323 -9.00 -24.94 -8.90
N ASP A 324 -9.83 -24.22 -9.65
CA ASP A 324 -9.41 -23.09 -10.50
C ASP A 324 -9.41 -21.77 -9.70
N PHE A 325 -10.33 -21.61 -8.74
CA PHE A 325 -10.57 -20.36 -8.02
C PHE A 325 -10.21 -20.37 -6.52
N GLY A 326 -9.69 -21.47 -5.98
CA GLY A 326 -9.34 -21.63 -4.56
C GLY A 326 -10.53 -21.38 -3.63
N ALA A 327 -10.32 -20.61 -2.56
CA ALA A 327 -11.36 -20.27 -1.58
C ALA A 327 -12.29 -19.11 -2.01
N ARG A 328 -12.16 -18.58 -3.24
CA ARG A 328 -12.96 -17.43 -3.71
C ARG A 328 -14.49 -17.65 -3.62
N PRO A 329 -15.05 -18.84 -3.94
CA PRO A 329 -16.49 -19.09 -3.87
C PRO A 329 -17.05 -19.13 -2.44
N LEU A 330 -16.20 -19.36 -1.43
CA LEU A 330 -16.63 -19.71 -0.08
C LEU A 330 -17.60 -18.70 0.56
N LYS A 331 -17.32 -17.40 0.40
CA LYS A 331 -18.19 -16.33 0.91
C LYS A 331 -19.61 -16.42 0.33
N ARG A 332 -19.74 -16.74 -0.96
CA ARG A 332 -21.03 -16.90 -1.64
C ARG A 332 -21.74 -18.18 -1.20
N VAL A 333 -20.99 -19.26 -0.94
CA VAL A 333 -21.54 -20.51 -0.40
C VAL A 333 -22.12 -20.28 1.00
N ILE A 334 -21.37 -19.65 1.91
CA ILE A 334 -21.86 -19.32 3.26
C ILE A 334 -23.11 -18.44 3.19
N GLN A 335 -23.12 -17.44 2.30
CA GLN A 335 -24.29 -16.59 2.12
C GLN A 335 -25.53 -17.40 1.70
N ARG A 336 -25.41 -18.21 0.64
CA ARG A 336 -26.53 -18.98 0.09
C ARG A 336 -27.01 -20.08 1.03
N GLU A 337 -26.09 -20.82 1.63
CA GLU A 337 -26.43 -22.01 2.42
C GLU A 337 -26.83 -21.69 3.86
N ILE A 338 -26.34 -20.57 4.42
CA ILE A 338 -26.61 -20.19 5.81
C ILE A 338 -27.37 -18.87 5.88
N ALA A 339 -26.77 -17.77 5.41
CA ALA A 339 -27.32 -16.44 5.66
C ALA A 339 -28.73 -16.26 5.07
N ASP A 340 -28.93 -16.70 3.82
CA ASP A 340 -30.22 -16.59 3.13
C ASP A 340 -31.30 -17.45 3.82
N ARG A 341 -30.94 -18.65 4.30
CA ARG A 341 -31.87 -19.55 5.00
C ARG A 341 -32.21 -19.05 6.41
N ALA A 342 -31.22 -18.57 7.14
CA ALA A 342 -31.42 -17.94 8.44
C ALA A 342 -32.29 -16.68 8.33
N ALA A 343 -32.10 -15.88 7.27
CA ALA A 343 -32.94 -14.71 7.01
C ALA A 343 -34.41 -15.08 6.83
N VAL A 344 -34.73 -16.18 6.13
CA VAL A 344 -36.11 -16.67 6.00
C VAL A 344 -36.69 -17.03 7.37
N LEU A 345 -35.97 -17.79 8.20
CA LEU A 345 -36.43 -18.17 9.55
C LEU A 345 -36.70 -16.95 10.44
N ILE A 346 -35.87 -15.92 10.34
CA ILE A 346 -36.05 -14.66 11.07
C ILE A 346 -37.29 -13.91 10.59
N LEU A 347 -37.47 -13.80 9.26
CA LEU A 347 -38.61 -13.10 8.67
C LEU A 347 -39.95 -13.81 8.92
N GLU A 348 -39.93 -15.15 9.01
CA GLU A 348 -41.08 -15.96 9.40
C GLU A 348 -41.39 -15.90 10.91
N GLY A 349 -40.53 -15.26 11.71
CA GLY A 349 -40.66 -15.19 13.16
C GLY A 349 -40.32 -16.49 13.89
N LYS A 350 -39.69 -17.46 13.21
CA LYS A 350 -39.25 -18.73 13.81
C LYS A 350 -37.96 -18.54 14.63
N ALA A 351 -37.06 -17.66 14.19
CA ALA A 351 -35.85 -17.26 14.90
C ALA A 351 -35.99 -15.80 15.37
N GLY A 352 -36.12 -15.59 16.69
CA GLY A 352 -36.27 -14.27 17.31
C GLY A 352 -35.12 -13.94 18.26
N GLU A 353 -35.26 -12.86 19.03
CA GLU A 353 -34.31 -12.55 20.10
C GLU A 353 -34.14 -13.75 21.05
N ASP A 354 -32.90 -13.97 21.47
CA ASP A 354 -32.46 -15.06 22.35
C ASP A 354 -32.62 -16.48 21.79
N SER A 355 -32.93 -16.61 20.49
CA SER A 355 -32.94 -17.91 19.81
C SER A 355 -31.55 -18.34 19.35
N THR A 356 -31.38 -19.65 19.15
CA THR A 356 -30.18 -20.23 18.55
C THR A 356 -30.54 -20.81 17.20
N VAL A 357 -29.81 -20.42 16.17
CA VAL A 357 -29.89 -21.01 14.83
C VAL A 357 -28.78 -22.05 14.73
N HIS A 358 -29.17 -23.30 14.54
CA HIS A 358 -28.25 -24.42 14.36
C HIS A 358 -28.06 -24.72 12.86
N VAL A 359 -26.81 -24.94 12.46
CA VAL A 359 -26.43 -25.38 11.13
C VAL A 359 -25.73 -26.73 11.23
N ALA A 360 -26.34 -27.75 10.64
CA ALA A 360 -25.83 -29.12 10.64
C ALA A 360 -25.73 -29.69 9.22
N ALA A 361 -24.84 -30.66 9.01
CA ALA A 361 -24.77 -31.42 7.77
C ALA A 361 -25.65 -32.68 7.87
N HIS A 362 -26.46 -32.94 6.85
CA HIS A 362 -27.28 -34.14 6.73
C HIS A 362 -27.36 -34.56 5.26
N ASP A 363 -27.01 -35.81 4.94
CA ASP A 363 -27.03 -36.38 3.59
C ASP A 363 -26.33 -35.52 2.51
N GLY A 364 -25.26 -34.81 2.87
CA GLY A 364 -24.50 -33.94 1.95
C GLY A 364 -25.10 -32.54 1.77
N ASP A 365 -26.17 -32.22 2.48
CA ASP A 365 -26.80 -30.91 2.52
C ASP A 365 -26.65 -30.23 3.88
N LEU A 366 -26.68 -28.90 3.85
CA LEU A 366 -26.71 -28.08 5.06
C LEU A 366 -28.17 -27.84 5.45
N ILE A 367 -28.51 -28.16 6.70
CA ILE A 367 -29.81 -27.89 7.30
C ILE A 367 -29.63 -26.73 8.27
N VAL A 368 -30.49 -25.73 8.15
CA VAL A 368 -30.55 -24.57 9.04
C VAL A 368 -31.87 -24.64 9.79
N SER A 369 -31.80 -24.68 11.12
CA SER A 369 -32.97 -24.80 12.01
C SER A 369 -32.82 -23.90 13.23
N VAL A 370 -33.91 -23.72 13.96
CA VAL A 370 -33.93 -23.05 15.28
C VAL A 370 -34.06 -24.10 16.37
#